data_AF-A0A484KQW5-F1
#
_entry.id   AF-A0A484KQW5-F1
#
_cell.length_a   1.000
_cell.length_b   1.000
_cell.length_c   1.000
_cell.angle_alpha   90.00
_cell.angle_beta   90.00
_cell.angle_gamma   90.00
#
_symmetry.space_group_name_H-M   'P 1'
#
loop_
_entity.id
_entity.type
_entity.pdbx_description
1 polymer ?
#
loop_
_entity_poly.entity_id
_entity_poly.type
_entity_poly.pdbx_seq_one_letter_code
_entity_poly.pdbx_strand_id
1 'polypeptide(L)'
;MVSILANSYDQRAKLLNGTHKSHVHSPTEAEILASYKPTVDTQSLVPNLKQVDDMVTKALEYFKSTRHVILYYEDIIKNKTKLMDVQDFLRVPHQELRSRQVKIHKGALSSQVENWGEVEKTLKGTPYETFLQPDYEV
;
A
#
# COMPACT_ATOMS: atom_id res chain seq x y z
N MET A 1 2.77 -2.42 -5.32
CA MET A 1 4.04 -2.98 -5.84
C MET A 1 5.26 -2.48 -5.08
N VAL A 2 5.41 -1.17 -4.83
CA VAL A 2 6.55 -0.59 -4.07
C VAL A 2 6.80 -1.29 -2.73
N SER A 3 5.77 -1.47 -1.91
CA SER A 3 5.91 -2.16 -0.61
C SER A 3 6.32 -3.64 -0.73
N ILE A 4 6.05 -4.31 -1.86
CA ILE A 4 6.48 -5.69 -2.10
C ILE A 4 8.00 -5.71 -2.34
N LEU A 5 8.52 -4.77 -3.13
CA LEU A 5 9.95 -4.63 -3.39
C LEU A 5 10.70 -4.27 -2.10
N ALA A 6 10.17 -3.32 -1.33
CA ALA A 6 10.73 -2.96 -0.02
C ALA A 6 10.75 -4.15 0.93
N ASN A 7 9.63 -4.86 1.09
CA ASN A 7 9.55 -6.03 1.97
C ASN A 7 10.50 -7.17 1.52
N SER A 8 10.67 -7.39 0.22
CA SER A 8 11.62 -8.37 -0.32
C SER A 8 13.08 -7.98 -0.05
N TYR A 9 13.40 -6.69 -0.11
CA TYR A 9 14.70 -6.17 0.31
C TYR A 9 14.92 -6.35 1.81
N ASP A 10 13.96 -5.93 2.64
CA ASP A 10 14.04 -6.01 4.10
C ASP A 10 14.23 -7.45 4.59
N GLN A 11 13.60 -8.42 3.93
CA GLN A 11 13.77 -9.84 4.24
C GLN A 11 15.21 -10.33 4.03
N ARG A 12 15.90 -9.79 3.03
CA ARG A 12 17.29 -10.15 2.69
C ARG A 12 18.29 -9.35 3.52
N ALA A 13 18.10 -8.03 3.60
CA ALA A 13 18.98 -7.10 4.28
C ALA A 13 18.90 -7.22 5.81
N LYS A 14 17.75 -7.65 6.35
CA LYS A 14 17.54 -7.89 7.79
C LYS A 14 17.92 -6.69 8.66
N LEU A 15 17.52 -5.50 8.22
CA LEU A 15 17.94 -4.21 8.78
C LEU A 15 17.63 -4.03 10.28
N LEU A 16 16.63 -4.73 10.80
CA LEU A 16 16.22 -4.62 12.20
C LEU A 16 16.72 -5.82 13.00
N ASN A 17 17.85 -5.65 13.69
CA ASN A 17 18.46 -6.68 14.55
C ASN A 17 18.61 -8.05 13.87
N GLY A 18 18.90 -8.09 12.56
CA GLY A 18 19.04 -9.34 11.83
C GLY A 18 17.72 -10.09 11.58
N THR A 19 16.58 -9.46 11.84
CA THR A 19 15.24 -10.08 11.73
C THR A 19 14.41 -9.39 10.66
N HIS A 20 13.64 -10.18 9.89
CA HIS A 20 12.63 -9.65 8.97
C HIS A 20 11.40 -9.17 9.75
N LYS A 21 10.87 -8.01 9.38
CA LYS A 21 9.66 -7.42 9.98
C LYS A 21 8.74 -6.94 8.87
N SER A 22 7.48 -7.36 8.89
CA SER A 22 6.43 -6.83 8.01
C SER A 22 5.76 -5.56 8.56
N HIS A 23 5.99 -5.24 9.83
CA HIS A 23 5.49 -4.06 10.52
C HIS A 23 6.41 -3.72 11.69
N VAL A 24 6.33 -2.47 12.17
CA VAL A 24 7.17 -1.94 13.24
C VAL A 24 6.33 -1.24 14.31
N HIS A 25 6.91 -1.08 15.49
CA HIS A 25 6.25 -0.45 16.65
C HIS A 25 6.92 0.83 17.12
N SER A 26 8.06 1.20 16.52
CA SER A 26 8.75 2.45 16.81
C SER A 26 8.93 3.31 15.55
N PRO A 27 8.88 4.65 15.68
CA PRO A 27 9.21 5.56 14.57
C PRO A 27 10.62 5.34 14.01
N THR A 28 11.59 5.04 14.87
CA THR A 28 12.98 4.80 14.46
C THR A 28 13.12 3.57 13.57
N GLU A 29 12.48 2.45 13.93
CA GLU A 29 12.47 1.26 13.06
C GLU A 29 11.76 1.54 11.73
N ALA A 30 10.68 2.34 11.75
CA ALA A 30 9.98 2.75 10.54
C ALA A 30 10.89 3.56 9.61
N GLU A 31 11.68 4.50 10.16
CA GLU A 31 12.63 5.31 9.39
C GLU A 31 13.75 4.46 8.78
N ILE A 32 14.26 3.47 9.52
CA ILE A 32 15.28 2.54 9.01
C ILE A 32 14.74 1.78 7.80
N LEU A 33 13.54 1.20 7.89
CA LEU A 33 12.94 0.44 6.78
C LEU A 33 12.54 1.35 5.60
N ALA A 34 12.04 2.56 5.89
CA ALA A 34 11.64 3.53 4.87
C ALA A 34 12.83 4.14 4.11
N SER A 35 14.06 3.96 4.61
CA SER A 35 15.27 4.48 3.95
C SER A 35 15.55 3.79 2.60
N TYR A 36 15.07 2.55 2.42
CA TYR A 36 15.21 1.85 1.17
C TYR A 36 14.20 2.35 0.14
N LYS A 37 14.71 2.82 -1.01
CA LYS A 37 13.91 3.22 -2.16
C LYS A 37 14.10 2.20 -3.28
N PRO A 38 13.07 1.39 -3.60
CA PRO A 38 13.19 0.44 -4.69
C PRO A 38 13.26 1.16 -6.04
N THR A 39 14.03 0.59 -6.96
CA THR A 39 13.90 0.85 -8.40
C THR A 39 12.74 0.03 -8.94
N VAL A 40 11.82 0.66 -9.66
CA VAL A 40 10.69 0.00 -10.30
C VAL A 40 11.05 -0.32 -11.75
N ASP A 41 10.81 -1.56 -12.17
CA ASP A 41 10.91 -1.95 -13.57
C ASP A 41 9.76 -1.32 -14.37
N THR A 42 10.09 -0.31 -15.15
CA THR A 42 9.14 0.46 -15.96
C THR A 42 8.66 -0.30 -17.19
N GLN A 43 9.43 -1.27 -17.71
CA GLN A 43 9.02 -2.05 -18.88
C GLN A 43 7.83 -2.95 -18.55
N SER A 44 7.82 -3.54 -17.35
CA SER A 44 6.73 -4.39 -16.88
C SER A 44 5.66 -3.66 -16.06
N LEU A 45 5.85 -2.38 -15.72
CA LEU A 45 4.96 -1.64 -14.82
C LEU A 45 3.49 -1.63 -15.28
N VAL A 46 3.21 -1.14 -16.49
CA VAL A 46 1.84 -1.07 -17.03
C VAL A 46 1.21 -2.47 -17.19
N PRO A 47 1.90 -3.47 -17.77
CA PRO A 47 1.41 -4.85 -17.77
C PRO A 47 1.08 -5.40 -16.37
N ASN A 48 1.94 -5.15 -15.39
CA ASN A 48 1.74 -5.61 -14.02
C ASN A 48 0.53 -4.94 -13.36
N LEU A 49 0.35 -3.62 -13.54
CA LEU A 49 -0.83 -2.90 -13.04
C LEU A 49 -2.12 -3.45 -13.67
N LYS A 50 -2.10 -3.70 -14.98
CA LYS A 50 -3.22 -4.34 -15.68
C LYS A 50 -3.54 -5.73 -15.13
N GLN A 51 -2.51 -6.53 -14.87
CA GLN A 51 -2.69 -7.85 -14.29
C GLN A 51 -3.33 -7.77 -12.89
N VAL A 52 -2.92 -6.80 -12.06
CA VAL A 52 -3.52 -6.58 -10.74
C VAL A 52 -5.00 -6.21 -10.87
N ASP A 53 -5.36 -5.30 -11.77
CA ASP A 53 -6.75 -4.92 -12.02
C ASP A 53 -7.59 -6.09 -12.54
N ASP A 54 -7.04 -6.89 -13.45
CA ASP A 54 -7.69 -8.10 -13.96
C ASP A 54 -7.90 -9.12 -12.83
N MET A 55 -6.95 -9.24 -11.90
CA MET A 55 -7.07 -10.11 -10.72
C MET A 55 -8.16 -9.60 -9.75
N VAL A 56 -8.23 -8.30 -9.50
CA VAL A 56 -9.30 -7.69 -8.68
C VAL A 56 -10.66 -7.94 -9.32
N THR A 57 -10.79 -7.69 -10.61
CA THR A 57 -12.03 -7.90 -11.37
C THR A 57 -12.48 -9.36 -11.30
N LYS A 58 -11.56 -10.29 -11.52
CA LYS A 58 -11.85 -11.74 -11.41
C LYS A 58 -12.23 -12.14 -9.99
N ALA A 59 -11.57 -11.61 -8.97
CA ALA A 59 -11.90 -11.91 -7.59
C ALA A 59 -13.32 -11.43 -7.25
N LEU A 60 -13.69 -10.21 -7.65
CA LEU A 60 -15.03 -9.67 -7.43
C LEU A 60 -16.10 -10.48 -8.16
N GLU A 61 -15.84 -10.89 -9.40
CA GLU A 61 -16.75 -11.75 -10.16
C GLU A 61 -16.91 -13.13 -9.51
N TYR A 62 -15.80 -13.74 -9.09
CA TYR A 62 -15.80 -15.04 -8.43
C TYR A 62 -16.56 -15.02 -7.10
N PHE A 63 -16.41 -13.94 -6.33
CA PHE A 63 -17.05 -13.75 -5.04
C PHE A 63 -18.34 -12.91 -5.11
N LYS A 64 -18.97 -12.77 -6.28
CA LYS A 64 -20.17 -11.92 -6.45
C LYS A 64 -21.36 -12.32 -5.59
N SER A 65 -21.48 -13.61 -5.26
CA SER A 65 -22.52 -14.14 -4.37
C SER A 65 -22.12 -14.13 -2.89
N THR A 66 -20.87 -13.77 -2.59
CA THR A 66 -20.35 -13.66 -1.23
C THR A 66 -20.38 -12.20 -0.82
N ARG A 67 -20.92 -11.94 0.36
CA ARG A 67 -20.90 -10.59 0.92
C ARG A 67 -19.44 -10.15 1.17
N HIS A 68 -19.01 -9.09 0.50
CA HIS A 68 -17.66 -8.52 0.60
C HIS A 68 -17.72 -7.00 0.78
N VAL A 69 -16.64 -6.43 1.32
CA VAL A 69 -16.43 -4.98 1.43
C VAL A 69 -15.07 -4.65 0.84
N ILE A 70 -15.01 -3.57 0.06
CA ILE A 70 -13.76 -3.04 -0.48
C ILE A 70 -13.38 -1.86 0.41
N LEU A 71 -12.12 -1.82 0.84
CA LEU A 71 -11.61 -0.81 1.76
C LEU A 71 -10.21 -0.40 1.30
N TYR A 72 -10.03 0.88 1.02
CA TYR A 72 -8.71 1.46 0.77
C TYR A 72 -8.16 2.05 2.06
N TYR A 73 -6.83 2.13 2.16
CA TYR A 73 -6.18 2.73 3.31
C TYR A 73 -6.60 4.19 3.47
N GLU A 74 -6.76 4.87 2.34
CA GLU A 74 -7.16 6.27 2.19
C GLU A 74 -8.56 6.52 2.72
N ASP A 75 -9.49 5.57 2.56
CA ASP A 75 -10.85 5.68 3.09
C ASP A 75 -10.84 5.79 4.62
N ILE A 76 -9.99 4.99 5.27
CA ILE A 76 -9.86 4.95 6.72
C ILE A 76 -9.18 6.21 7.26
N ILE A 77 -8.15 6.69 6.56
CA ILE A 77 -7.40 7.89 6.98
C ILE A 77 -8.23 9.16 6.81
N LYS A 78 -8.92 9.29 5.67
CA LYS A 78 -9.78 10.46 5.39
C LYS A 78 -11.04 10.46 6.25
N ASN A 79 -11.62 9.29 6.51
CA ASN A 79 -12.81 9.17 7.35
C ASN A 79 -12.72 7.99 8.32
N LYS A 80 -12.37 8.27 9.58
CA LYS A 80 -12.28 7.25 10.63
C LYS A 80 -13.62 6.55 10.93
N THR A 81 -14.77 7.15 10.60
CA THR A 81 -16.07 6.49 10.81
C THR A 81 -16.26 5.28 9.91
N LYS A 82 -15.48 5.14 8.82
CA LYS A 82 -15.46 3.93 7.98
C LYS A 82 -15.15 2.66 8.77
N LEU A 83 -14.41 2.76 9.87
CA LEU A 83 -14.16 1.61 10.75
C LEU A 83 -15.42 1.13 11.48
N MET A 84 -16.44 1.97 11.64
CA MET A 84 -17.75 1.55 12.15
C MET A 84 -18.46 0.70 11.08
N ASP A 85 -18.49 1.16 9.83
CA ASP A 85 -19.05 0.40 8.70
C ASP A 85 -18.41 -0.99 8.57
N VAL A 86 -17.08 -1.08 8.79
CA VAL A 86 -16.35 -2.36 8.77
C VAL A 86 -16.76 -3.25 9.94
N GLN A 87 -16.95 -2.69 11.14
CA GLN A 87 -17.41 -3.46 12.31
C GLN A 87 -18.85 -3.95 12.14
N ASP A 88 -19.74 -3.11 11.60
CA ASP A 88 -21.10 -3.47 11.21
C ASP A 88 -21.10 -4.57 10.16
N PHE A 89 -20.23 -4.42 9.14
CA PHE A 89 -20.04 -5.44 8.14
C PHE A 89 -19.60 -6.76 8.80
N LEU A 90 -18.61 -6.76 9.68
CA LEU A 90 -18.15 -7.99 10.34
C LEU A 90 -19.14 -8.52 11.41
N ARG A 91 -20.19 -7.76 11.73
CA ARG A 91 -21.16 -8.05 12.81
C ARG A 91 -20.50 -8.20 14.18
N VAL A 92 -19.53 -7.34 14.45
CA VAL A 92 -18.85 -7.27 15.75
C VAL A 92 -19.29 -6.01 16.50
N PRO A 93 -19.29 -6.01 17.85
CA PRO A 93 -19.60 -4.82 18.62
C PRO A 93 -18.68 -3.66 18.24
N HIS A 94 -19.24 -2.45 18.21
CA HIS A 94 -18.44 -1.25 17.96
C HIS A 94 -17.47 -0.99 19.10
N GLN A 95 -16.21 -0.85 18.73
CA GLN A 95 -15.13 -0.51 19.64
C GLN A 95 -14.22 0.54 19.00
N GLU A 96 -13.56 1.30 19.86
CA GLU A 96 -12.47 2.16 19.43
C GLU A 96 -11.26 1.30 19.05
N LEU A 97 -10.93 1.25 17.76
CA LEU A 97 -9.79 0.48 17.25
C LEU A 97 -8.49 1.26 17.45
N ARG A 98 -7.52 0.64 18.12
CA ARG A 98 -6.18 1.20 18.37
C ARG A 98 -5.13 0.24 17.85
N SER A 99 -4.11 0.77 17.18
CA SER A 99 -2.95 -0.01 16.74
C SER A 99 -1.68 0.55 17.33
N ARG A 100 -0.74 -0.34 17.69
CA ARG A 100 0.65 0.02 18.02
C ARG A 100 1.54 0.00 16.78
N GLN A 101 1.02 -0.38 15.62
CA GLN A 101 1.81 -0.40 14.39
C GLN A 101 2.05 1.02 13.91
N VAL A 102 3.29 1.29 13.50
CA VAL A 102 3.68 2.57 12.92
C VAL A 102 3.77 2.42 11.41
N LYS A 103 3.18 3.38 10.68
CA LYS A 103 3.30 3.43 9.22
C LYS A 103 4.78 3.64 8.84
N ILE A 104 5.31 2.73 8.03
CA ILE A 104 6.71 2.75 7.56
C ILE A 104 6.88 3.87 6.53
N HIS A 105 6.18 3.77 5.40
CA HIS A 105 6.31 4.73 4.31
C HIS A 105 5.38 5.93 4.51
N LYS A 106 5.92 7.15 4.55
CA LYS A 106 5.18 8.41 4.69
C LYS A 106 5.50 9.36 3.53
N GLY A 107 4.62 10.31 3.27
CA GLY A 107 4.75 11.26 2.16
C GLY A 107 4.40 10.65 0.79
N ALA A 108 4.70 11.40 -0.27
CA ALA A 108 4.38 11.01 -1.65
C ALA A 108 5.21 9.82 -2.14
N LEU A 109 4.67 9.03 -3.07
CA LEU A 109 5.39 7.92 -3.70
C LEU A 109 6.69 8.37 -4.39
N SER A 110 6.73 9.61 -4.88
CA SER A 110 7.91 10.22 -5.50
C SER A 110 9.13 10.30 -4.58
N SER A 111 8.92 10.39 -3.26
CA SER A 111 10.03 10.38 -2.31
C SER A 111 10.49 8.96 -1.93
N GLN A 112 9.70 7.94 -2.30
CA GLN A 112 9.86 6.55 -1.88
C GLN A 112 10.39 5.63 -3.00
N VAL A 113 10.45 6.10 -4.24
CA VAL A 113 10.89 5.32 -5.41
C VAL A 113 12.13 5.98 -6.00
N GLU A 114 13.18 5.19 -6.24
CA GLU A 114 14.48 5.71 -6.66
C GLU A 114 14.42 6.32 -8.07
N ASN A 115 13.82 5.60 -9.03
CA ASN A 115 13.69 6.04 -10.41
C ASN A 115 12.33 6.68 -10.71
N TRP A 116 11.81 7.53 -9.80
CA TRP A 116 10.47 8.11 -9.91
C TRP A 116 10.21 8.82 -11.24
N GLY A 117 11.18 9.57 -11.78
CA GLY A 117 11.00 10.28 -13.05
C GLY A 117 10.69 9.36 -14.23
N GLU A 118 11.25 8.14 -14.24
CA GLU A 118 10.95 7.14 -15.26
C GLU A 118 9.55 6.53 -15.06
N VAL A 119 9.18 6.26 -13.81
CA VAL A 119 7.84 5.79 -13.42
C VAL A 119 6.79 6.81 -13.84
N GLU A 120 7.00 8.09 -13.53
CA GLU A 120 6.12 9.18 -13.89
C GLU A 120 5.91 9.26 -15.40
N LYS A 121 7.01 9.23 -16.17
CA LYS A 121 6.96 9.21 -17.64
C LYS A 121 6.21 8.01 -18.19
N THR A 122 6.35 6.84 -17.55
CA THR A 122 5.73 5.59 -17.99
C THR A 122 4.22 5.57 -17.73
N LEU A 123 3.76 6.17 -16.62
CA LEU A 123 2.35 6.19 -16.25
C LEU A 123 1.57 7.33 -16.89
N LYS A 124 2.21 8.45 -17.24
CA LYS A 124 1.57 9.57 -17.95
C LYS A 124 0.93 9.12 -19.27
N GLY A 125 -0.31 9.54 -19.50
CA GLY A 125 -1.11 9.17 -20.67
C GLY A 125 -1.69 7.76 -20.62
N THR A 126 -1.47 7.01 -19.53
CA THR A 126 -2.07 5.68 -19.33
C THR A 126 -3.28 5.77 -18.38
N PRO A 127 -4.15 4.75 -18.33
CA PRO A 127 -5.22 4.70 -17.33
C PRO A 127 -4.74 4.74 -15.87
N TYR A 128 -3.46 4.50 -15.63
CA TYR A 128 -2.82 4.45 -14.32
C TYR A 128 -2.18 5.77 -13.90
N GLU A 129 -2.34 6.84 -14.69
CA GLU A 129 -1.79 8.17 -14.39
C GLU A 129 -2.25 8.70 -13.02
N THR A 130 -3.44 8.29 -12.55
CA THR A 130 -3.97 8.67 -11.25
C THR A 130 -3.06 8.27 -10.08
N PHE A 131 -2.23 7.24 -10.22
CA PHE A 131 -1.25 6.84 -9.18
C PHE A 131 -0.09 7.83 -9.01
N LEU A 132 0.03 8.83 -9.90
CA LEU A 132 1.01 9.90 -9.75
C LEU A 132 0.54 10.98 -8.78
N GLN A 133 -0.77 11.02 -8.50
CA GLN A 133 -1.34 11.95 -7.54
C GLN A 133 -1.16 11.43 -6.11
N PRO A 134 -1.02 12.32 -5.11
CA PRO A 134 -0.94 11.90 -3.72
C PRO A 134 -2.25 11.24 -3.27
N ASP A 135 -2.12 10.11 -2.55
CA ASP A 135 -3.25 9.33 -2.05
C ASP A 135 -4.14 10.12 -1.07
N TYR A 136 -3.54 11.05 -0.32
CA TYR A 136 -4.19 11.97 0.62
C TYR A 136 -3.27 13.17 0.95
N GLU A 137 -3.87 14.32 1.25
CA GLU A 137 -3.15 15.44 1.86
C GLU A 137 -2.94 15.16 3.36
N VAL A 138 -1.74 15.42 3.87
CA VAL A 138 -1.37 15.20 5.29
C VAL A 138 -1.72 16.42 6.12
#